data_AF-A0A552UXD8-F1
#
_entry.id   AF-A0A552UXD8-F1
#
_cell.length_a   1.000
_cell.length_b   1.000
_cell.length_c   1.000
_cell.angle_alpha   90.00
_cell.angle_beta   90.00
_cell.angle_gamma   90.00
#
_symmetry.space_group_name_H-M   'P 1'
#
loop_
_entity.id
_entity.type
_entity.pdbx_description
1 polymer ?
#
loop_
_entity_poly.entity_id
_entity_poly.type
_entity_poly.pdbx_seq_one_letter_code
_entity_poly.pdbx_strand_id
1 'polypeptide(L)'
;MEYGFKVIARIKDDLNIEEREKITEKIEYLKNILGIYQVDDETYIRVRTNNRDFAKACGFYYELKDEKNDFSKLEYYDYIDDEMEIAV
;
A
#
# COMPACT_ATOMS: atom_id res chain seq x y z
N MET A 1 10.63 18.53 4.69
CA MET A 1 9.74 17.59 5.38
C MET A 1 8.66 17.19 4.40
N GLU A 2 8.79 16.02 3.80
CA GLU A 2 7.78 15.47 2.91
C GLU A 2 6.77 14.69 3.76
N TYR A 3 5.51 15.14 3.73
CA TYR A 3 4.39 14.38 4.29
C TYR A 3 3.80 13.53 3.16
N GLY A 4 3.40 12.31 3.47
CA GLY A 4 2.82 11.36 2.56
C GLY A 4 2.04 10.31 3.30
N PHE A 5 1.77 9.23 2.60
CA PHE A 5 1.02 8.10 3.12
C PHE A 5 1.78 6.83 2.77
N LYS A 6 1.90 5.93 3.75
CA LYS A 6 2.60 4.66 3.61
C LYS A 6 1.61 3.51 3.77
N VAL A 7 1.70 2.53 2.89
CA VAL A 7 1.00 1.25 2.99
C VAL A 7 2.04 0.15 3.06
N ILE A 8 1.95 -0.70 4.08
CA ILE A 8 2.71 -1.95 4.16
C ILE A 8 1.77 -3.07 3.75
N ALA A 9 2.10 -3.78 2.67
CA ALA A 9 1.34 -4.90 2.15
C ALA A 9 2.27 -6.10 1.91
N ARG A 10 2.41 -6.96 2.94
CA ARG A 10 3.18 -8.20 2.87
C ARG A 10 2.26 -9.36 2.49
N ILE A 11 2.42 -9.88 1.29
CA ILE A 11 1.72 -11.08 0.82
C ILE A 11 2.16 -12.28 1.67
N LYS A 12 1.27 -13.23 1.96
CA LYS A 12 1.65 -14.45 2.70
C LYS A 12 2.60 -15.32 1.88
N ASP A 13 3.46 -16.07 2.56
CA ASP A 13 4.39 -17.00 1.91
C ASP A 13 3.70 -18.29 1.45
N ASP A 14 2.60 -18.66 2.09
CA ASP A 14 1.87 -19.92 1.88
C ASP A 14 0.77 -19.86 0.81
N LEU A 15 0.63 -18.73 0.11
CA LEU A 15 -0.24 -18.65 -1.07
C LEU A 15 0.25 -19.58 -2.17
N ASN A 16 -0.71 -20.19 -2.88
CA ASN A 16 -0.39 -20.91 -4.09
C ASN A 16 0.03 -19.93 -5.21
N ILE A 17 0.57 -20.47 -6.32
CA ILE A 17 1.11 -19.65 -7.41
C ILE A 17 0.03 -18.75 -8.03
N GLU A 18 -1.18 -19.27 -8.24
CA GLU A 18 -2.30 -18.54 -8.85
C GLU A 18 -2.79 -17.39 -7.95
N GLU A 19 -2.92 -17.64 -6.65
CA GLU A 19 -3.28 -16.61 -5.65
C GLU A 19 -2.23 -15.51 -5.60
N ARG A 20 -0.95 -15.90 -5.57
CA ARG A 20 0.19 -14.96 -5.56
C ARG A 20 0.22 -14.11 -6.81
N GLU A 21 0.06 -14.72 -7.99
CA GLU A 21 0.02 -13.99 -9.27
C GLU A 21 -1.14 -13.00 -9.28
N LYS A 22 -2.35 -13.44 -8.92
CA LYS A 22 -3.55 -12.60 -8.87
C LYS A 22 -3.38 -11.38 -7.96
N ILE A 23 -2.89 -11.56 -6.73
CA ILE A 23 -2.73 -10.43 -5.80
C ILE A 23 -1.59 -9.49 -6.24
N THR A 24 -0.53 -10.04 -6.83
CA THR A 24 0.58 -9.24 -7.38
C THR A 24 0.12 -8.39 -8.56
N GLU A 25 -0.65 -8.95 -9.49
CA GLU A 25 -1.25 -8.22 -10.61
C GLU A 25 -2.18 -7.10 -10.13
N LYS A 26 -3.01 -7.37 -9.10
CA LYS A 26 -3.87 -6.36 -8.49
C LYS A 26 -3.07 -5.21 -7.88
N ILE A 27 -2.01 -5.51 -7.13
CA ILE A 27 -1.11 -4.50 -6.55
C ILE A 27 -0.48 -3.66 -7.66
N GLU A 28 0.09 -4.28 -8.69
CA GLU A 28 0.73 -3.57 -9.81
C GLU A 28 -0.27 -2.68 -10.54
N TYR A 29 -1.47 -3.19 -10.80
CA TYR A 29 -2.55 -2.41 -11.42
C TYR A 29 -2.90 -1.18 -10.57
N LEU A 30 -3.20 -1.36 -9.29
CA LEU A 30 -3.59 -0.28 -8.38
C LEU A 30 -2.46 0.74 -8.20
N LYS A 31 -1.22 0.27 -8.07
CA LYS A 31 -0.01 1.10 -7.96
C LYS A 31 0.09 2.06 -9.15
N ASN A 32 -0.08 1.54 -10.36
CA ASN A 32 0.02 2.31 -11.59
C ASN A 32 -1.12 3.33 -11.75
N ILE A 33 -2.38 2.94 -11.53
CA ILE A 33 -3.51 3.86 -11.73
C ILE A 33 -3.58 4.97 -10.66
N LEU A 34 -3.17 4.67 -9.43
CA LEU A 34 -3.19 5.63 -8.31
C LEU A 34 -1.91 6.46 -8.24
N GLY A 35 -0.83 6.00 -8.88
CA GLY A 35 0.49 6.62 -8.85
C GLY A 35 1.17 6.43 -7.49
N ILE A 36 1.08 5.22 -6.92
CA ILE A 36 1.76 4.86 -5.69
C ILE A 36 3.19 4.44 -6.05
N TYR A 37 4.18 4.88 -5.28
CA TYR A 37 5.57 4.48 -5.45
C TYR A 37 5.87 3.26 -4.59
N GLN A 38 6.59 2.28 -5.11
CA GLN A 38 7.06 1.16 -4.33
C GLN A 38 8.52 1.39 -3.94
N VAL A 39 8.85 1.18 -2.67
CA VAL A 39 10.18 1.46 -2.10
C VAL A 39 10.93 0.16 -1.82
N ASP A 40 10.20 -0.90 -1.47
CA ASP A 40 10.68 -2.27 -1.31
C ASP A 40 9.55 -3.27 -1.64
N ASP A 41 9.76 -4.55 -1.40
CA ASP A 41 8.80 -5.61 -1.77
C ASP A 41 7.42 -5.47 -1.08
N GLU A 42 7.33 -4.78 0.05
CA GLU A 42 6.10 -4.65 0.85
C GLU A 42 5.65 -3.21 1.09
N THR A 43 6.49 -2.22 0.82
CA THR A 43 6.27 -0.82 1.18
C THR A 43 5.91 0.02 -0.02
N TYR A 44 4.76 0.69 0.10
CA TYR A 44 4.16 1.54 -0.92
C TYR A 44 3.92 2.94 -0.35
N ILE A 45 4.34 3.99 -1.06
CA ILE A 45 4.30 5.38 -0.60
C ILE A 45 3.60 6.29 -1.62
N ARG A 46 2.80 7.22 -1.13
CA ARG A 46 2.28 8.36 -1.89
C ARG A 46 2.61 9.66 -1.17
N VAL A 47 3.53 10.44 -1.72
CA VAL A 47 3.84 11.78 -1.22
C VAL A 47 2.65 12.71 -1.43
N ARG A 48 2.29 13.49 -0.41
CA ARG A 48 1.17 14.43 -0.47
C ARG A 48 1.60 15.70 -1.16
N THR A 49 1.13 15.86 -2.39
CA THR A 49 1.20 17.12 -3.15
C THR A 49 -0.11 17.89 -3.07
N ASN A 50 -1.23 17.18 -2.88
CA ASN A 50 -2.57 17.74 -2.75
C ASN A 50 -3.49 16.78 -1.99
N ASN A 51 -4.71 17.21 -1.67
CA ASN A 51 -5.66 16.40 -0.89
C ASN A 51 -6.15 15.13 -1.61
N ARG A 52 -6.02 15.02 -2.94
CA ARG A 52 -6.36 13.78 -3.67
C ARG A 52 -5.36 12.67 -3.41
N ASP A 53 -4.15 12.99 -2.96
CA ASP A 53 -3.13 11.99 -2.64
C ASP A 53 -3.52 11.14 -1.43
N PHE A 54 -4.21 11.75 -0.47
CA PHE A 54 -4.85 11.01 0.63
C PHE A 54 -5.85 10.00 0.09
N ALA A 55 -6.79 10.46 -0.76
CA ALA A 55 -7.82 9.59 -1.34
C ALA A 55 -7.21 8.45 -2.18
N LYS A 56 -6.09 8.70 -2.88
CA LYS A 56 -5.37 7.68 -3.64
C LYS A 56 -4.71 6.63 -2.75
N ALA A 57 -3.95 7.05 -1.74
CA ALA A 57 -3.30 6.10 -0.83
C ALA A 57 -4.33 5.31 -0.01
N CYS A 58 -5.38 5.97 0.43
CA CYS A 58 -6.51 5.38 1.14
C CYS A 58 -7.26 4.38 0.24
N GLY A 59 -7.55 4.76 -1.01
CA GLY A 59 -8.15 3.87 -2.01
C GLY A 59 -7.28 2.63 -2.28
N PHE A 60 -5.97 2.80 -2.43
CA PHE A 60 -5.04 1.68 -2.57
C PHE A 60 -5.17 0.69 -1.40
N TYR A 61 -5.13 1.19 -0.16
CA TYR A 61 -5.28 0.34 1.02
C TYR A 61 -6.65 -0.36 1.09
N TYR A 62 -7.75 0.35 0.83
CA TYR A 62 -9.09 -0.25 0.90
C TYR A 62 -9.31 -1.33 -0.17
N GLU A 63 -8.82 -1.13 -1.38
CA GLU A 63 -8.89 -2.14 -2.45
C GLU A 63 -8.10 -3.41 -2.10
N LEU A 64 -6.97 -3.28 -1.39
CA LEU A 64 -6.22 -4.43 -0.86
C LEU A 64 -6.89 -5.06 0.36
N LYS A 65 -7.60 -4.26 1.17
CA LYS A 65 -8.29 -4.72 2.38
C LYS A 65 -9.41 -5.71 2.07
N ASP A 66 -10.02 -5.62 0.89
CA ASP A 66 -10.98 -6.61 0.42
C ASP A 66 -10.35 -8.00 0.22
N GLU A 67 -9.04 -8.06 -0.02
CA GLU A 67 -8.23 -9.27 -0.16
C GLU A 67 -7.33 -9.49 1.08
N LYS A 68 -7.70 -8.97 2.26
CA LYS A 68 -6.85 -9.03 3.48
C LYS A 68 -6.36 -10.42 3.84
N ASN A 69 -7.05 -11.47 3.39
CA ASN A 69 -6.68 -12.87 3.66
C ASN A 69 -5.42 -13.31 2.89
N ASP A 70 -5.01 -12.57 1.85
CA ASP A 70 -3.82 -12.85 1.06
C ASP A 70 -2.56 -12.22 1.66
N PHE A 71 -2.73 -11.39 2.69
CA PHE A 71 -1.67 -10.66 3.36
C PHE A 71 -1.35 -11.25 4.73
N SER A 72 -0.06 -11.39 5.03
CA SER A 72 0.43 -11.61 6.39
C SER A 72 0.50 -10.29 7.17
N LYS A 73 0.57 -9.16 6.45
CA LYS A 73 0.55 -7.80 7.00
C LYS A 73 -0.08 -6.83 6.01
N LEU A 74 -1.06 -6.05 6.45
CA LEU A 74 -1.68 -4.99 5.65
C LEU A 74 -2.02 -3.79 6.56
N GLU A 75 -1.27 -2.70 6.43
CA GLU A 75 -1.34 -1.54 7.32
C GLU A 75 -1.24 -0.22 6.53
N TYR A 76 -1.82 0.84 7.08
CA TYR A 76 -1.84 2.19 6.51
C TYR A 76 -1.33 3.19 7.56
N TYR A 77 -0.48 4.11 7.12
CA TYR A 77 0.18 5.10 7.97
C TYR A 77 0.21 6.47 7.32
N ASP A 78 0.12 7.50 8.15
CA ASP A 78 0.64 8.81 7.79
C ASP A 78 2.18 8.73 7.81
N TYR A 79 2.80 9.19 6.73
CA TYR A 79 4.24 9.15 6.53
C TYR A 79 4.80 10.56 6.61
N ILE A 80 5.72 10.81 7.54
CA ILE A 80 6.57 11.99 7.52
C ILE A 80 8.00 11.45 7.41
N ASP A 81 8.76 11.98 6.46
CA ASP A 81 10.12 11.54 6.11
C ASP A 81 11.17 11.65 7.26
N ASP A 82 10.75 11.87 8.52
CA ASP A 82 11.63 11.88 9.69
C ASP A 82 11.06 11.24 10.97
N GLU A 83 9.75 11.03 11.12
CA GLU A 83 9.17 10.37 12.31
C GLU A 83 7.88 9.61 11.95
N MET A 84 7.85 8.28 12.16
CA MET A 84 6.61 7.51 12.04
C MET A 84 5.71 7.78 13.25
N GLU A 85 4.65 8.58 13.09
CA GLU A 85 3.47 8.47 13.95
C GLU A 85 2.53 7.41 13.36
N ILE A 86 2.36 6.31 14.09
CA ILE A 86 1.37 5.29 13.78
C ILE A 86 -0.01 5.84 14.13
N ALA A 87 -0.83 6.13 13.13
CA ALA A 87 -2.26 6.31 13.34
C ALA A 87 -2.94 4.94 13.51
N VAL A 88 -3.53 4.70 14.68
CA VAL A 88 -4.29 3.48 15.05
C VAL A 88 -5.75 3.63 14.68
#